data_AF-A0A3N5NN30-F1
#
_entry.id   AF-A0A3N5NN30-F1
#
_cell.length_a   1.000
_cell.length_b   1.000
_cell.length_c   1.000
_cell.angle_alpha   90.00
_cell.angle_beta   90.00
_cell.angle_gamma   90.00
#
_symmetry.space_group_name_H-M   'P 1'
#
loop_
_entity.id
_entity.type
_entity.pdbx_description
1 polymer ?
#
loop_
_entity_poly.entity_id
_entity_poly.type
_entity_poly.pdbx_seq_one_letter_code
_entity_poly.pdbx_strand_id
1 'polypeptide(L)'
;EDRHEPPVFHPLIATHPETGRKALYFDPGKILYVEGVSASESDALIDELTGYMVQPAGSYRHKWRKGDIVIWDNRCSYHKAAGDYPPEEDRIHWRVSIKGHEHPPVAE
;
A
#
# COMPACT_ATOMS: atom_id res chain seq x y z
N GLU A 1 -10.83 -6.70 8.22
CA GLU A 1 -10.32 -8.08 8.38
C GLU A 1 -9.33 -8.14 9.53
N ASP A 2 -8.40 -7.19 9.64
CA ASP A 2 -7.26 -7.28 10.59
C ASP A 2 -7.53 -6.73 12.03
N ARG A 3 -8.78 -6.45 12.41
CA ARG A 3 -9.11 -5.75 13.67
C ARG A 3 -8.71 -6.49 14.97
N HIS A 4 -8.43 -7.78 14.88
CA HIS A 4 -8.11 -8.63 16.02
C HIS A 4 -6.65 -9.12 16.00
N GLU A 5 -5.87 -8.74 14.98
CA GLU A 5 -4.47 -9.13 14.89
C GLU A 5 -3.61 -8.15 15.69
N PRO A 6 -2.57 -8.63 16.41
CA PRO A 6 -1.63 -7.75 17.07
C PRO A 6 -0.86 -6.92 16.03
N PRO A 7 -0.51 -5.67 16.36
CA PRO A 7 0.34 -4.87 15.48
C PRO A 7 1.71 -5.53 15.31
N VAL A 8 2.27 -5.41 14.11
CA VAL A 8 3.60 -5.92 13.76
C VAL A 8 4.44 -4.81 13.15
N PHE A 9 5.75 -4.90 13.36
CA PHE A 9 6.69 -3.95 12.76
C PHE A 9 7.14 -4.43 11.38
N HIS A 10 7.24 -3.46 10.47
CA HIS A 10 7.77 -3.64 9.13
C HIS A 10 8.74 -2.50 8.81
N PRO A 11 9.74 -2.73 7.95
CA PRO A 11 10.60 -1.65 7.51
C PRO A 11 9.80 -0.62 6.70
N LEU A 12 10.08 0.67 6.88
CA LEU A 12 9.50 1.73 6.04
C LEU A 12 9.97 1.64 4.58
N ILE A 13 11.18 1.13 4.37
CA ILE A 13 11.76 0.93 3.04
C ILE A 13 12.11 -0.55 2.89
N ALA A 14 11.51 -1.19 1.90
CA ALA A 14 11.81 -2.58 1.56
C ALA A 14 12.55 -2.67 0.22
N THR A 15 13.47 -3.64 0.12
CA THR A 15 14.11 -3.99 -1.15
C THR A 15 13.26 -5.02 -1.89
N HIS A 16 12.90 -4.75 -3.15
CA HIS A 16 12.15 -5.70 -3.96
C HIS A 16 13.06 -6.89 -4.35
N PRO A 17 12.71 -8.14 -3.99
CA PRO A 17 13.65 -9.26 -4.07
C PRO A 17 14.11 -9.59 -5.49
N GLU A 18 13.26 -9.40 -6.50
CA GLU A 18 13.60 -9.70 -7.89
C GLU A 18 14.23 -8.53 -8.64
N THR A 19 13.98 -7.28 -8.24
CA THR A 19 14.45 -6.10 -8.98
C THR A 19 15.58 -5.35 -8.27
N GLY A 20 15.82 -5.64 -6.99
CA GLY A 20 16.76 -4.90 -6.13
C GLY A 20 16.37 -3.44 -5.86
N ARG A 21 15.21 -2.98 -6.36
CA ARG A 21 14.76 -1.60 -6.18
C ARG A 21 14.25 -1.40 -4.75
N LYS A 22 14.59 -0.27 -4.16
CA LYS A 22 13.98 0.18 -2.90
C LYS A 22 12.60 0.75 -3.16
N ALA A 23 11.63 0.39 -2.33
CA ALA A 23 10.28 0.90 -2.37
C ALA A 23 9.81 1.27 -0.97
N LEU A 24 8.92 2.25 -0.89
CA LEU A 24 8.24 2.57 0.35
C LEU A 24 7.27 1.43 0.68
N TYR A 25 7.50 0.75 1.80
CA TYR A 25 6.62 -0.32 2.30
C TYR A 25 5.70 0.26 3.37
N PHE A 26 4.67 0.94 2.89
CA PHE A 26 3.86 1.86 3.68
C PHE A 26 2.43 1.87 3.18
N ASP A 27 1.48 1.81 4.11
CA ASP A 27 0.06 1.94 3.86
C ASP A 27 -0.50 3.00 4.83
N PRO A 28 -0.87 4.21 4.34
CA PRO A 28 -1.45 5.27 5.18
C PRO A 28 -2.72 4.84 5.91
N GLY A 29 -3.45 3.84 5.39
CA GLY A 29 -4.67 3.33 6.00
C GLY A 29 -4.44 2.26 7.07
N LYS A 30 -3.21 1.77 7.24
CA LYS A 30 -2.86 0.71 8.21
C LYS A 30 -1.75 1.07 9.18
N ILE A 31 -0.89 2.03 8.86
CA ILE A 31 0.21 2.41 9.75
C ILE A 31 -0.32 3.00 11.06
N LEU A 32 0.33 2.65 12.17
CA LEU A 32 -0.02 3.15 13.51
C LEU A 32 0.96 4.22 13.99
N TYR A 33 2.27 3.96 13.88
CA TYR A 33 3.34 4.87 14.23
C TYR A 33 4.67 4.39 13.63
N VAL A 34 5.69 5.24 13.69
CA VAL A 34 7.08 4.93 13.35
C VAL A 34 7.88 4.68 14.62
N GLU A 35 8.54 3.52 14.72
CA GLU A 35 9.36 3.16 15.88
C GLU A 35 10.63 4.03 15.95
N GLY A 36 11.05 4.40 17.17
CA GLY A 36 12.31 5.10 17.42
C GLY A 36 12.25 6.63 17.35
N VAL A 37 11.06 7.20 17.13
CA VAL A 37 10.83 8.66 17.12
C VAL A 37 9.69 9.05 18.09
N SER A 38 9.57 10.33 18.41
CA SER A 38 8.43 10.84 19.19
C SER A 38 7.11 10.71 18.40
N ALA A 39 5.98 10.74 19.10
CA ALA A 39 4.66 10.69 18.45
C ALA A 39 4.48 11.81 17.41
N SER A 40 4.90 13.04 17.74
CA SER A 40 4.84 14.17 16.81
C SER A 40 5.73 13.99 15.58
N GLU A 41 6.91 13.40 15.75
CA GLU A 41 7.80 13.09 14.62
C GLU A 41 7.25 11.95 13.76
N SER A 42 6.65 10.94 14.40
CA SER A 42 5.95 9.85 13.70
C SER A 42 4.81 10.39 12.84
N ASP A 43 3.94 11.23 13.40
CA ASP A 43 2.80 11.82 12.68
C ASP A 43 3.29 12.67 11.49
N ALA A 44 4.29 13.53 11.71
CA ALA A 44 4.86 14.36 10.65
C ALA A 44 5.47 13.52 9.51
N LEU A 45 6.17 12.43 9.84
CA LEU A 45 6.76 11.53 8.85
C LEU A 45 5.69 10.75 8.07
N ILE A 46 4.63 10.29 8.75
CA ILE A 46 3.50 9.62 8.10
C ILE A 46 2.83 10.57 7.09
N ASP A 47 2.61 11.82 7.46
CA ASP A 47 2.00 12.83 6.58
C ASP A 47 2.90 13.13 5.37
N GLU A 48 4.20 13.31 5.59
CA GLU A 48 5.18 13.55 4.51
C GLU A 48 5.20 12.38 3.51
N LEU A 49 5.35 11.14 4.00
CA LEU A 49 5.43 9.95 3.15
C LEU A 49 4.13 9.68 2.41
N THR A 50 2.98 9.92 3.05
CA THR A 50 1.67 9.87 2.40
C THR A 50 1.61 10.86 1.24
N GLY A 51 2.07 12.09 1.47
CA GLY A 51 2.15 13.13 0.43
C GLY A 51 2.99 12.73 -0.78
N TYR A 52 4.16 12.09 -0.57
CA TYR A 52 4.99 11.60 -1.66
C TYR A 52 4.35 10.43 -2.43
N MET A 53 3.69 9.51 -1.72
CA MET A 53 3.15 8.30 -2.32
C MET A 53 1.97 8.58 -3.27
N VAL A 54 1.17 9.61 -2.99
CA VAL A 54 -0.07 9.92 -3.75
C VAL A 54 0.13 10.98 -4.84
N GLN A 55 1.36 11.30 -5.20
CA GLN A 55 1.66 12.27 -6.24
C GLN A 55 1.10 11.82 -7.61
N PRO A 56 0.58 12.75 -8.45
CA PRO A 56 0.03 12.39 -9.76
C PRO A 56 1.00 11.65 -10.67
N ALA A 57 2.30 11.96 -10.60
CA ALA A 57 3.34 11.32 -11.42
C ALA A 57 3.58 9.84 -11.08
N GLY A 58 3.28 9.42 -9.83
CA GLY A 58 3.36 8.03 -9.39
C GLY A 58 2.01 7.30 -9.45
N SER A 59 0.95 7.97 -9.90
CA SER A 59 -0.41 7.45 -9.83
C SER A 59 -0.86 6.88 -11.17
N TYR A 60 -1.43 5.68 -11.12
CA TYR A 60 -2.18 5.10 -12.23
C TYR A 60 -3.65 4.99 -11.84
N ARG A 61 -4.54 5.49 -12.70
CA ARG A 61 -6.00 5.40 -12.50
C ARG A 61 -6.64 4.55 -13.59
N HIS A 62 -7.16 3.40 -13.18
CA HIS A 62 -7.84 2.49 -14.10
C HIS A 62 -9.34 2.79 -14.21
N LYS A 63 -9.84 2.94 -15.44
CA LYS A 63 -11.28 3.01 -15.74
C LYS A 63 -11.77 1.63 -16.16
N TRP A 64 -12.31 0.88 -15.20
CA TRP A 64 -12.80 -0.49 -15.38
C TRP A 64 -13.82 -0.64 -16.51
N ARG A 65 -13.69 -1.74 -17.25
CA ARG A 65 -14.68 -2.30 -18.18
C ARG A 65 -14.89 -3.78 -17.86
N LYS A 66 -16.05 -4.33 -18.27
CA LYS A 66 -16.32 -5.76 -18.09
C LYS A 66 -15.27 -6.59 -18.83
N GLY A 67 -14.66 -7.53 -18.11
CA GLY A 67 -13.60 -8.39 -18.65
C GLY A 67 -12.18 -7.88 -18.42
N ASP A 68 -11.99 -6.66 -17.91
CA ASP A 68 -10.65 -6.15 -17.58
C ASP A 68 -10.02 -6.96 -16.44
N ILE A 69 -8.72 -7.21 -16.57
CA ILE A 69 -7.88 -7.80 -15.52
C ILE A 69 -6.75 -6.82 -15.26
N VAL A 70 -6.58 -6.45 -13.99
CA VAL A 70 -5.44 -5.65 -13.53
C VAL A 70 -4.61 -6.53 -12.61
N ILE A 71 -3.31 -6.58 -12.88
CA ILE A 71 -2.31 -7.24 -12.04
C ILE A 71 -1.39 -6.15 -11.51
N TRP A 72 -1.17 -6.13 -10.21
CA TRP A 72 -0.23 -5.20 -9.56
C TRP A 72 0.66 -5.94 -8.58
N ASP A 73 1.82 -5.35 -8.27
CA ASP A 73 2.75 -5.89 -7.28
C ASP A 73 2.49 -5.25 -5.91
N ASN A 74 1.97 -6.04 -4.96
CA ASN A 74 1.62 -5.55 -3.62
C ASN A 74 2.85 -5.25 -2.75
N ARG A 75 4.08 -5.53 -3.21
CA ARG A 75 5.32 -5.26 -2.47
C ARG A 75 5.85 -3.85 -2.69
N CYS A 76 5.44 -3.20 -3.78
CA CYS A 76 5.95 -1.89 -4.17
C CYS A 76 4.85 -0.97 -4.75
N SER A 77 3.58 -1.25 -4.48
CA SER A 77 2.47 -0.40 -4.89
C SER A 77 1.45 -0.24 -3.76
N TYR A 78 0.82 0.93 -3.74
CA TYR A 78 -0.34 1.23 -2.93
C TYR A 78 -1.56 1.39 -3.84
N HIS A 79 -2.72 0.90 -3.39
CA HIS A 79 -3.95 1.02 -4.17
C HIS A 79 -5.13 1.43 -3.28
N LYS A 80 -6.08 2.10 -3.91
CA LYS A 80 -7.30 2.62 -3.30
C LYS A 80 -8.46 2.39 -4.25
N ALA A 81 -9.59 1.91 -3.72
CA ALA A 81 -10.85 1.99 -4.45
C ALA A 81 -11.26 3.47 -4.59
N ALA A 82 -11.53 3.91 -5.83
CA ALA A 82 -11.74 5.34 -6.10
C ALA A 82 -12.99 5.93 -5.41
N GLY A 83 -13.99 5.10 -5.10
CA GLY A 83 -15.21 5.51 -4.39
C GLY A 83 -16.12 6.46 -5.17
N ASP A 84 -15.81 6.76 -6.43
CA ASP A 84 -16.51 7.71 -7.30
C ASP A 84 -17.57 7.04 -8.17
N TYR A 85 -18.25 6.01 -7.65
CA TYR A 85 -19.29 5.27 -8.34
C TYR A 85 -20.62 5.39 -7.58
N PRO A 86 -21.77 5.32 -8.28
CA PRO A 86 -23.06 5.44 -7.63
C PRO A 86 -23.28 4.34 -6.59
N PRO A 87 -23.74 4.66 -5.37
CA PRO A 87 -23.97 3.66 -4.32
C PRO A 87 -25.06 2.63 -4.67
N GLU A 88 -25.95 2.97 -5.61
CA GLU A 88 -27.00 2.10 -6.12
C GLU A 88 -26.53 1.09 -7.17
N GLU A 89 -25.29 1.19 -7.68
CA GLU A 89 -24.75 0.28 -8.68
C GLU A 89 -23.94 -0.86 -8.05
N ASP A 90 -24.28 -2.10 -8.42
CA ASP A 90 -23.48 -3.26 -8.05
C ASP A 90 -22.14 -3.29 -8.80
N ARG A 91 -21.04 -3.44 -8.04
CA ARG A 91 -19.69 -3.61 -8.60
C ARG A 91 -19.03 -4.87 -8.07
N ILE A 92 -19.20 -5.96 -8.81
CA ILE A 92 -18.63 -7.27 -8.46
C ILE A 92 -17.25 -7.42 -9.09
N HIS A 93 -16.25 -7.71 -8.25
CA HIS A 93 -14.88 -8.01 -8.66
C HIS A 93 -14.47 -9.37 -8.10
N TRP A 94 -13.66 -10.10 -8.87
CA TRP A 94 -12.99 -11.31 -8.42
C TRP A 94 -11.53 -10.98 -8.15
N ARG A 95 -11.00 -11.44 -7.01
CA ARG A 95 -9.61 -11.21 -6.63
C ARG A 95 -8.93 -12.54 -6.32
N VAL A 96 -7.72 -12.70 -6.86
CA VAL A 96 -6.77 -13.73 -6.44
C VAL A 96 -5.59 -13.03 -5.79
N SER A 97 -5.28 -13.41 -4.56
CA SER A 97 -4.10 -12.93 -3.85
C SER A 97 -2.99 -13.96 -3.93
N ILE A 98 -1.83 -13.56 -4.44
CA ILE A 98 -0.63 -14.41 -4.46
C ILE A 98 0.12 -14.19 -3.15
N LYS A 99 0.38 -15.27 -2.41
CA LYS A 99 1.11 -15.21 -1.14
C LYS A 99 2.57 -14.84 -1.41
N GLY A 100 3.09 -13.85 -0.69
CA GLY A 100 4.51 -13.52 -0.68
C GLY A 100 5.35 -14.62 -0.02
N HIS A 101 6.57 -14.82 -0.51
CA HIS A 101 7.43 -15.92 -0.05
C HIS A 101 8.21 -15.59 1.23
N GLU A 102 8.44 -14.31 1.56
CA GLU A 102 9.27 -13.87 2.69
C GLU A 102 8.79 -12.52 3.25
N HIS A 103 9.23 -12.17 4.48
CA HIS A 103 9.07 -10.81 5.01
C HIS A 103 9.84 -9.81 4.12
N PRO A 104 9.36 -8.55 3.99
CA PRO A 104 10.06 -7.55 3.17
C PRO A 104 11.49 -7.39 3.70
N PRO A 105 12.53 -7.60 2.88
CA PRO A 105 13.89 -7.43 3.34
C PRO A 105 14.13 -5.95 3.66
N VAL A 106 14.81 -5.70 4.77
CA VAL A 106 15.18 -4.35 5.20
C VAL A 106 16.15 -3.78 4.17
N ALA A 107 15.90 -2.56 3.69
CA ALA A 107 16.83 -1.87 2.83
C ALA A 107 18.12 -1.51 3.61
N GLU A 108 19.29 -1.89 3.09
CA GLU A 108 20.61 -1.46 3.58
C GLU A 108 20.84 0.04 3.44
#